data_AF-A0A090M2P4-F1
#
_entry.id   AF-A0A090M2P4-F1
#
_cell.length_a   1.000
_cell.length_b   1.000
_cell.length_c   1.000
_cell.angle_alpha   90.00
_cell.angle_beta   90.00
_cell.angle_gamma   90.00
#
_symmetry.space_group_name_H-M   'P 1'
#
loop_
_entity.id
_entity.type
_entity.pdbx_description
1 polymer ?
#
loop_
_entity_poly.entity_id
_entity_poly.type
_entity_poly.pdbx_seq_one_letter_code
_entity_poly.pdbx_strand_id
1 'polypeptide(L)'
;MSSDASPSSGVARAVASPLVVFIAFLLLDCFKLLVTVTFDLEPVFALQREIARSTRSLARSGATEAGAVGSEAATTVRERRLERVRGKLKQLERRRSGTARNAARAAHWTKMAKAALGVAFAIGMREIEMFRLPREFVFPLGKWLKAPLAEAEPGAVSAVAWTLLCATASERVVTAIVSPVLKMFLGGAMARR
;
A
#
# COMPACT_ATOMS: atom_id res chain seq x y z
N MET A 1 -30.99 -21.87 32.80
CA MET A 1 -30.53 -21.73 31.41
C MET A 1 -29.22 -20.96 31.44
N SER A 2 -28.10 -21.66 31.37
CA SER A 2 -26.76 -21.07 31.33
C SER A 2 -26.47 -20.61 29.91
N SER A 3 -26.21 -19.32 29.72
CA SER A 3 -25.71 -18.77 28.46
C SER A 3 -24.46 -17.94 28.76
N ASP A 4 -23.41 -18.59 29.24
CA ASP A 4 -22.08 -18.00 29.28
C ASP A 4 -21.15 -18.87 28.44
N ALA A 5 -21.15 -18.58 27.15
CA ALA A 5 -20.11 -19.03 26.24
C ALA A 5 -19.74 -17.89 25.31
N SER A 6 -18.57 -17.29 25.51
CA SER A 6 -17.57 -17.17 24.44
C SER A 6 -16.25 -16.58 24.92
N PRO A 7 -15.13 -17.30 24.75
CA PRO A 7 -13.79 -16.75 24.90
C PRO A 7 -13.42 -15.97 23.62
N SER A 8 -13.86 -14.72 23.49
CA SER A 8 -13.49 -13.83 22.37
C SER A 8 -12.52 -12.70 22.76
N SER A 9 -12.04 -12.69 24.01
CA SER A 9 -11.64 -11.46 24.70
C SER A 9 -10.17 -11.04 24.61
N GLY A 10 -9.31 -11.77 23.88
CA GLY A 10 -7.89 -11.42 23.72
C GLY A 10 -7.60 -10.62 22.44
N VAL A 11 -7.87 -11.24 21.29
CA VAL A 11 -7.51 -10.68 19.97
C VAL A 11 -8.36 -9.45 19.62
N ALA A 12 -9.66 -9.47 19.94
CA ALA A 12 -10.54 -8.31 19.74
C ALA A 12 -10.11 -7.10 20.59
N ARG A 13 -9.66 -7.34 21.84
CA ARG A 13 -9.10 -6.29 22.69
C ARG A 13 -7.72 -5.81 22.24
N ALA A 14 -6.89 -6.69 21.68
CA ALA A 14 -5.59 -6.31 21.15
C ALA A 14 -5.72 -5.41 19.91
N VAL A 15 -6.65 -5.75 19.00
CA VAL A 15 -6.97 -4.92 17.82
C VAL A 15 -7.67 -3.62 18.23
N ALA A 16 -8.26 -3.53 19.42
CA ALA A 16 -8.86 -2.29 19.95
C ALA A 16 -7.84 -1.23 20.41
N SER A 17 -6.53 -1.53 20.44
CA SER A 17 -5.53 -0.56 20.89
C SER A 17 -4.92 0.23 19.70
N PRO A 18 -5.00 1.59 19.71
CA PRO A 18 -4.40 2.44 18.68
C PRO A 18 -2.90 2.23 18.50
N LEU A 19 -2.18 1.92 19.58
CA LEU A 19 -0.75 1.64 19.53
C LEU A 19 -0.46 0.27 18.90
N VAL A 20 -1.24 -0.75 19.25
CA VAL A 20 -1.06 -2.10 18.73
C VAL A 20 -1.28 -2.16 17.22
N VAL A 21 -2.30 -1.46 16.70
CA VAL A 21 -2.53 -1.39 15.24
C VAL A 21 -1.37 -0.70 14.53
N PHE A 22 -0.79 0.35 15.10
CA PHE A 22 0.37 1.03 14.53
C PHE A 22 1.62 0.13 14.50
N ILE A 23 1.89 -0.58 15.60
CA ILE A 23 2.99 -1.56 15.67
C ILE A 23 2.78 -2.67 14.64
N ALA A 24 1.56 -3.21 14.53
CA ALA A 24 1.26 -4.23 13.53
C ALA A 24 1.50 -3.74 12.10
N PHE A 25 1.16 -2.49 11.80
CA PHE A 25 1.45 -1.87 10.50
C PHE A 25 2.95 -1.76 10.24
N LEU A 26 3.73 -1.32 11.22
CA LEU A 26 5.19 -1.27 11.13
C LEU A 26 5.79 -2.65 10.85
N LEU A 27 5.34 -3.69 11.57
CA LEU A 27 5.83 -5.05 11.39
C LEU A 27 5.50 -5.58 9.98
N LEU A 28 4.30 -5.33 9.48
CA LEU A 28 3.91 -5.70 8.12
C LEU A 28 4.75 -4.96 7.07
N ASP A 29 5.02 -3.67 7.25
CA ASP A 29 5.87 -2.91 6.33
C ASP A 29 7.34 -3.35 6.37
N CYS A 30 7.88 -3.64 7.56
CA CYS A 30 9.21 -4.21 7.73
C CYS A 30 9.32 -5.58 7.04
N PHE A 31 8.32 -6.45 7.23
CA PHE A 31 8.29 -7.77 6.57
C PHE A 31 8.23 -7.62 5.04
N LYS A 32 7.37 -6.74 4.53
CA LYS A 32 7.28 -6.43 3.09
C LYS A 32 8.62 -5.91 2.56
N LEU A 33 9.28 -5.01 3.29
CA LEU A 33 10.60 -4.49 2.93
C LEU A 33 11.63 -5.61 2.89
N LEU A 34 11.67 -6.47 3.91
CA LEU A 34 12.57 -7.61 4.00
C LEU A 34 12.38 -8.55 2.80
N VAL A 35 11.15 -8.96 2.50
CA VAL A 35 10.84 -9.80 1.33
C VAL A 35 11.24 -9.10 0.03
N THR A 36 11.03 -7.79 -0.08
CA THR A 36 11.38 -7.03 -1.29
C THR A 36 12.88 -6.99 -1.51
N VAL A 37 13.68 -6.78 -0.47
CA VAL A 37 15.14 -6.69 -0.56
C VAL A 37 15.77 -8.07 -0.71
N THR A 38 15.35 -9.07 0.07
CA THR A 38 15.92 -10.43 0.04
C THR A 38 15.74 -11.10 -1.32
N PHE A 39 14.63 -10.85 -2.01
CA PHE A 39 14.32 -11.46 -3.31
C PHE A 39 14.55 -10.52 -4.50
N ASP A 40 15.20 -9.37 -4.30
CA ASP A 40 15.46 -8.34 -5.33
C ASP A 40 14.20 -8.02 -6.19
N LEU A 41 13.08 -7.76 -5.51
CA LEU A 41 11.79 -7.52 -6.18
C LEU A 41 11.65 -6.09 -6.70
N GLU A 42 12.51 -5.16 -6.27
CA GLU A 42 12.48 -3.75 -6.67
C GLU A 42 12.49 -3.54 -8.20
N PRO A 43 13.42 -4.15 -8.98
CA PRO A 43 13.39 -4.05 -10.44
C PRO A 43 12.15 -4.69 -11.07
N VAL A 44 11.64 -5.78 -10.49
CA VAL A 44 10.42 -6.47 -10.96
C VAL A 44 9.20 -5.54 -10.77
N PHE A 45 9.06 -4.92 -9.61
CA PHE A 45 7.98 -3.97 -9.33
C PHE A 45 8.11 -2.67 -10.12
N ALA A 46 9.32 -2.21 -10.44
CA ALA A 46 9.55 -1.08 -11.32
C ALA A 46 9.04 -1.36 -12.75
N LEU A 47 9.42 -2.52 -13.30
CA LEU A 47 8.96 -2.97 -14.62
C LEU A 47 7.43 -3.13 -14.67
N GLN A 48 6.82 -3.74 -13.66
CA GLN A 48 5.35 -3.85 -13.59
C GLN A 48 4.65 -2.48 -13.56
N ARG A 49 5.16 -1.52 -12.78
CA ARG A 49 4.63 -0.15 -12.73
C ARG A 49 4.80 0.58 -14.05
N GLU A 50 5.89 0.37 -14.75
CA GLU A 50 6.17 0.99 -16.04
C GLU A 50 5.28 0.41 -17.15
N ILE A 51 5.09 -0.91 -17.17
CA ILE A 51 4.14 -1.60 -18.06
C ILE A 51 2.73 -1.04 -17.80
N ALA A 52 2.27 -1.03 -16.54
CA ALA A 52 0.93 -0.54 -16.20
C ALA A 52 0.70 0.94 -16.55
N ARG A 53 1.74 1.79 -16.48
CA ARG A 53 1.69 3.19 -16.93
C ARG A 53 1.63 3.28 -18.46
N SER A 54 2.46 2.51 -19.15
CA SER A 54 2.53 2.48 -20.62
C SER A 54 1.22 1.97 -21.23
N THR A 55 0.63 0.92 -20.66
CA THR A 55 -0.66 0.37 -21.10
C THR A 55 -1.80 1.36 -20.86
N ARG A 56 -1.84 2.05 -19.72
CA ARG A 56 -2.84 3.09 -19.46
C ARG A 56 -2.71 4.27 -20.41
N SER A 57 -1.48 4.69 -20.72
CA SER A 57 -1.23 5.74 -21.71
C SER A 57 -1.72 5.32 -23.10
N LEU A 58 -1.44 4.09 -23.52
CA LEU A 58 -1.89 3.53 -24.80
C LEU A 58 -3.41 3.42 -24.89
N ALA A 59 -4.07 3.00 -23.81
CA ALA A 59 -5.53 2.92 -23.74
C ALA A 59 -6.17 4.32 -23.88
N ARG A 60 -5.62 5.34 -23.21
CA ARG A 60 -6.11 6.72 -23.35
C ARG A 60 -5.88 7.28 -24.75
N SER A 61 -4.68 7.10 -25.31
CA SER A 61 -4.38 7.55 -26.68
C SER A 61 -5.28 6.86 -27.71
N GLY A 62 -5.59 5.57 -27.54
CA GLY A 62 -6.55 4.87 -28.41
C GLY A 62 -7.97 5.40 -28.29
N ALA A 63 -8.42 5.82 -27.10
CA ALA A 63 -9.72 6.48 -26.92
C ALA A 63 -9.77 7.89 -27.52
N THR A 64 -8.62 8.60 -27.62
CA THR A 64 -8.53 9.93 -28.25
C THR A 64 -8.37 9.83 -29.77
N GLU A 65 -7.66 8.81 -30.26
CA GLU A 65 -7.46 8.53 -31.69
C GLU A 65 -8.69 7.90 -32.36
N ALA A 66 -9.57 7.24 -31.59
CA ALA A 66 -10.83 6.69 -32.12
C ALA A 66 -11.79 7.77 -32.70
N GLY A 67 -11.57 9.05 -32.37
CA GLY A 67 -12.26 10.20 -32.98
C GLY A 67 -11.51 10.84 -34.16
N ALA A 68 -10.26 10.45 -34.43
CA ALA A 68 -9.41 11.00 -35.48
C ALA A 68 -8.94 9.88 -36.42
N VAL A 69 -9.75 9.60 -37.43
CA VAL A 69 -9.46 8.60 -38.47
C VAL A 69 -8.18 8.99 -39.24
N GLY A 70 -7.22 8.05 -39.34
CA GLY A 70 -6.47 7.89 -40.59
C GLY A 70 -5.07 8.48 -40.74
N SER A 71 -4.31 8.73 -39.68
CA SER A 71 -2.88 9.04 -39.84
C SER A 71 -2.00 7.79 -39.72
N GLU A 72 -1.32 7.41 -40.80
CA GLU A 72 -0.31 6.34 -40.86
C GLU A 72 0.87 6.57 -39.88
N ALA A 73 1.13 7.83 -39.53
CA ALA A 73 2.09 8.20 -38.50
C ALA A 73 1.59 7.84 -37.08
N ALA A 74 0.28 7.92 -36.83
CA ALA A 74 -0.30 7.55 -35.54
C ALA A 74 -0.27 6.03 -35.32
N THR A 75 -0.54 5.25 -36.37
CA THR A 75 -0.47 3.78 -36.31
C THR A 75 0.95 3.29 -36.08
N THR A 76 1.95 3.83 -36.79
CA THR A 76 3.37 3.46 -36.60
C THR A 76 3.91 3.86 -35.21
N VAL A 77 3.52 5.02 -34.67
CA VAL A 77 3.87 5.42 -33.29
C VAL A 77 3.24 4.49 -32.26
N ARG A 78 1.98 4.08 -32.48
CA ARG A 78 1.26 3.14 -31.62
C ARG A 78 1.92 1.75 -31.63
N GLU A 79 2.31 1.25 -32.80
CA GLU A 79 3.04 -0.01 -32.96
C GLU A 79 4.39 0.01 -32.23
N ARG A 80 5.21 1.06 -32.42
CA ARG A 80 6.49 1.22 -31.70
C ARG A 80 6.29 1.24 -30.18
N ARG A 81 5.22 1.86 -29.68
CA ARG A 81 4.89 1.86 -28.23
C ARG A 81 4.46 0.47 -27.75
N LEU A 82 3.68 -0.27 -28.54
CA LEU A 82 3.30 -1.65 -28.24
C LEU A 82 4.51 -2.58 -28.23
N GLU A 83 5.44 -2.45 -29.16
CA GLU A 83 6.70 -3.20 -29.19
C GLU A 83 7.56 -2.95 -27.95
N ARG A 84 7.66 -1.68 -27.49
CA ARG A 84 8.34 -1.37 -26.22
C ARG A 84 7.68 -2.07 -25.03
N VAL A 85 6.34 -2.13 -24.97
CA VAL A 85 5.62 -2.85 -23.91
C VAL A 85 5.88 -4.35 -24.00
N ARG A 86 5.86 -4.94 -25.21
CA ARG A 86 6.20 -6.35 -25.45
C ARG A 86 7.64 -6.66 -25.03
N GLY A 87 8.59 -5.77 -25.32
CA GLY A 87 9.98 -5.89 -24.86
C GLY A 87 10.10 -5.90 -23.34
N LYS A 88 9.38 -5.00 -22.65
CA LYS A 88 9.32 -4.97 -21.17
C LYS A 88 8.66 -6.20 -20.57
N LEU A 89 7.63 -6.75 -21.20
CA LEU A 89 7.00 -8.02 -20.79
C LEU A 89 7.99 -9.19 -20.90
N LYS A 90 8.72 -9.30 -22.01
CA LYS A 90 9.79 -10.31 -22.15
C LYS A 90 10.88 -10.15 -21.09
N GLN A 91 11.27 -8.91 -20.77
CA GLN A 91 12.24 -8.63 -19.72
C GLN A 91 11.72 -9.03 -18.32
N LEU A 92 10.43 -8.80 -18.06
CA LEU A 92 9.77 -9.23 -16.83
C LEU A 92 9.74 -10.75 -16.73
N GLU A 93 9.40 -11.46 -17.82
CA GLU A 93 9.38 -12.93 -17.89
C GLU A 93 10.75 -13.54 -17.62
N ARG A 94 11.82 -12.97 -18.21
CA ARG A 94 13.20 -13.40 -17.96
C ARG A 94 13.62 -13.25 -16.49
N ARG A 95 13.07 -12.26 -15.78
CA ARG A 95 13.32 -12.05 -14.34
C ARG A 95 12.35 -12.82 -13.43
N ARG A 96 11.41 -13.59 -14.00
CA ARG A 96 10.29 -14.20 -13.27
C ARG A 96 10.62 -15.62 -12.77
N SER A 97 11.51 -15.74 -11.79
CA SER A 97 11.72 -17.02 -11.08
C SER A 97 10.48 -17.43 -10.27
N GLY A 98 10.32 -18.73 -10.00
CA GLY A 98 9.21 -19.23 -9.16
C GLY A 98 9.24 -18.66 -7.74
N THR A 99 10.44 -18.49 -7.19
CA THR A 99 10.68 -17.88 -5.88
C THR A 99 10.31 -16.40 -5.85
N ALA A 100 10.70 -15.61 -6.87
CA ALA A 100 10.33 -14.20 -6.98
C ALA A 100 8.81 -14.00 -7.10
N ARG A 101 8.10 -14.92 -7.77
CA ARG A 101 6.62 -14.88 -7.83
C ARG A 101 5.99 -15.08 -6.47
N ASN A 102 6.45 -16.06 -5.72
CA ASN A 102 5.93 -16.35 -4.37
C ASN A 102 6.24 -15.19 -3.42
N ALA A 103 7.44 -14.62 -3.51
CA ALA A 103 7.83 -13.44 -2.75
C ALA A 103 6.99 -12.20 -3.11
N ALA A 104 6.73 -11.96 -4.40
CA ALA A 104 5.83 -10.88 -4.84
C ALA A 104 4.38 -11.08 -4.34
N ARG A 105 3.88 -12.33 -4.33
CA ARG A 105 2.58 -12.68 -3.74
C ARG A 105 2.57 -12.41 -2.24
N ALA A 106 3.61 -12.83 -1.51
CA ALA A 106 3.73 -12.56 -0.07
C ALA A 106 3.68 -11.05 0.19
N ALA A 107 4.49 -10.25 -0.52
CA ALA A 107 4.48 -8.79 -0.39
C ALA A 107 3.10 -8.17 -0.71
N HIS A 108 2.35 -8.74 -1.65
CA HIS A 108 0.98 -8.33 -1.94
C HIS A 108 0.01 -8.69 -0.80
N TRP A 109 0.07 -9.92 -0.30
CA TRP A 109 -0.76 -10.38 0.81
C TRP A 109 -0.48 -9.60 2.09
N THR A 110 0.75 -9.16 2.32
CA THR A 110 1.08 -8.25 3.44
C THR A 110 0.33 -6.92 3.35
N LYS A 111 0.19 -6.34 2.14
CA LYS A 111 -0.62 -5.13 1.94
C LYS A 111 -2.10 -5.39 2.18
N MET A 112 -2.61 -6.53 1.71
CA MET A 112 -4.01 -6.93 1.94
C MET A 112 -4.28 -7.15 3.43
N ALA A 113 -3.38 -7.81 4.15
CA ALA A 113 -3.47 -8.00 5.58
C ALA A 113 -3.46 -6.66 6.34
N LYS A 114 -2.58 -5.73 5.95
CA LYS A 114 -2.54 -4.36 6.51
C LYS A 114 -3.87 -3.64 6.30
N ALA A 115 -4.43 -3.71 5.09
CA ALA A 115 -5.72 -3.10 4.78
C ALA A 115 -6.86 -3.76 5.59
N ALA A 116 -6.91 -5.09 5.65
CA ALA A 116 -7.92 -5.82 6.41
C ALA A 116 -7.85 -5.49 7.91
N LEU A 117 -6.65 -5.42 8.48
CA LEU A 117 -6.43 -5.05 9.87
C LEU A 117 -6.88 -3.60 10.13
N GLY A 118 -6.57 -2.67 9.23
CA GLY A 118 -7.01 -1.29 9.32
C GLY A 118 -8.54 -1.15 9.25
N VAL A 119 -9.19 -1.90 8.37
CA VAL A 119 -10.66 -1.93 8.27
C VAL A 119 -11.27 -2.52 9.55
N ALA A 120 -10.74 -3.64 10.05
CA ALA A 120 -11.22 -4.25 11.28
C ALA A 120 -11.08 -3.29 12.49
N PHE A 121 -9.94 -2.60 12.60
CA PHE A 121 -9.72 -1.56 13.61
C PHE A 121 -10.75 -0.43 13.48
N ALA A 122 -10.91 0.13 12.29
CA ALA A 122 -11.81 1.24 12.04
C ALA A 122 -13.28 0.90 12.33
N ILE A 123 -13.71 -0.33 12.04
CA ILE A 123 -15.05 -0.83 12.37
C ILE A 123 -15.19 -1.00 13.89
N GLY A 124 -14.23 -1.67 14.55
CA GLY A 124 -14.27 -1.94 15.99
C GLY A 124 -14.21 -0.67 16.86
N MET A 125 -13.64 0.41 16.33
CA MET A 125 -13.43 1.68 17.03
C MET A 125 -14.25 2.83 16.42
N ARG A 126 -15.30 2.55 15.62
CA ARG A 126 -15.97 3.57 14.80
C ARG A 126 -16.55 4.75 15.61
N GLU A 127 -16.95 4.49 16.86
CA GLU A 127 -17.64 5.45 17.75
C GLU A 127 -16.68 6.10 18.75
N ILE A 128 -15.39 5.77 18.67
CA ILE A 128 -14.38 6.23 19.63
C ILE A 128 -13.57 7.37 19.01
N GLU A 129 -13.51 8.49 19.73
CA GLU A 129 -12.58 9.58 19.45
C GLU A 129 -11.16 9.13 19.84
N MET A 130 -10.24 9.14 18.88
CA MET A 130 -8.85 8.72 19.10
C MET A 130 -8.07 9.80 19.85
N PHE A 131 -8.22 11.04 19.39
CA PHE A 131 -7.65 12.24 19.99
C PHE A 131 -8.31 13.49 19.40
N ARG A 132 -8.06 14.64 20.02
CA ARG A 132 -8.56 15.93 19.59
C ARG A 132 -7.44 16.85 19.15
N LEU A 133 -7.63 17.54 18.04
CA LEU A 133 -6.74 18.59 17.54
C LEU A 133 -7.36 19.97 17.80
N PRO A 134 -6.54 21.01 18.03
CA PRO A 134 -7.03 22.38 18.09
C PRO A 134 -7.71 22.78 16.78
N ARG A 135 -8.80 23.55 16.87
CA ARG A 135 -9.66 23.92 15.72
C ARG A 135 -8.90 24.60 14.59
N GLU A 136 -7.84 25.32 14.91
CA GLU A 136 -6.98 26.04 13.97
C GLU A 136 -6.27 25.09 12.99
N PHE A 137 -5.94 23.86 13.40
CA PHE A 137 -5.19 22.90 12.59
C PHE A 137 -6.07 21.97 11.75
N VAL A 138 -7.37 21.94 12.02
CA VAL A 138 -8.30 21.02 11.35
C VAL A 138 -9.08 21.67 10.20
N PHE A 139 -8.96 22.97 9.95
CA PHE A 139 -9.57 23.58 8.78
C PHE A 139 -8.74 23.29 7.52
N PRO A 140 -9.33 22.82 6.40
CA PRO A 140 -10.76 22.54 6.14
C PRO A 140 -11.17 21.06 6.37
N LEU A 141 -10.27 20.20 6.82
CA LEU A 141 -10.46 18.75 6.88
C LEU A 141 -11.24 18.23 8.11
N GLY A 142 -11.69 19.09 9.02
CA GLY A 142 -12.27 18.68 10.30
C GLY A 142 -13.47 17.74 10.18
N LYS A 143 -14.32 17.91 9.15
CA LYS A 143 -15.44 17.00 8.86
C LYS A 143 -14.96 15.61 8.41
N TRP A 144 -13.88 15.55 7.65
CA TRP A 144 -13.27 14.29 7.20
C TRP A 144 -12.58 13.56 8.34
N LEU A 145 -11.88 14.30 9.20
CA LEU A 145 -11.15 13.73 10.33
C LEU A 145 -12.07 13.09 11.37
N LYS A 146 -13.26 13.67 11.57
CA LYS A 146 -14.21 13.15 12.55
C LYS A 146 -15.11 12.03 12.02
N ALA A 147 -15.27 11.85 10.71
CA ALA A 147 -16.20 10.83 10.18
C ALA A 147 -15.80 9.41 10.63
N PRO A 148 -16.74 8.57 11.15
CA PRO A 148 -18.20 8.73 11.14
C PRO A 148 -18.82 9.35 12.42
N LEU A 149 -18.04 10.01 13.28
CA LEU A 149 -18.51 10.64 14.53
C LEU A 149 -19.39 11.88 14.23
N ALA A 150 -20.69 11.66 14.03
CA ALA A 150 -21.63 12.72 13.65
C ALA A 150 -21.70 13.86 14.69
N GLU A 151 -21.83 13.49 15.97
CA GLU A 151 -22.00 14.41 17.10
C GLU A 151 -20.70 15.04 17.62
N ALA A 152 -19.53 14.58 17.14
CA ALA A 152 -18.26 15.09 17.64
C ALA A 152 -17.93 16.50 17.12
N GLU A 153 -17.23 17.28 17.95
CA GLU A 153 -16.82 18.63 17.56
C GLU A 153 -15.81 18.65 16.40
N PRO A 154 -15.74 19.75 15.63
CA PRO A 154 -14.62 19.99 14.71
C PRO A 154 -13.30 19.97 15.48
N GLY A 155 -12.44 18.99 15.21
CA GLY A 155 -11.21 18.74 15.97
C GLY A 155 -11.05 17.28 16.40
N ALA A 156 -12.16 16.56 16.57
CA ALA A 156 -12.14 15.13 16.88
C ALA A 156 -11.57 14.33 15.70
N VAL A 157 -10.68 13.39 16.01
CA VAL A 157 -10.09 12.46 15.04
C VAL A 157 -10.66 11.07 15.29
N SER A 158 -11.28 10.50 14.27
CA SER A 158 -11.86 9.16 14.33
C SER A 158 -10.81 8.07 14.13
N ALA A 159 -11.20 6.84 14.48
CA ALA A 159 -10.43 5.64 14.17
C ALA A 159 -10.08 5.51 12.67
N VAL A 160 -10.95 5.97 11.77
CA VAL A 160 -10.72 5.91 10.31
C VAL A 160 -9.54 6.81 9.93
N ALA A 161 -9.58 8.07 10.37
CA ALA A 161 -8.52 9.03 10.09
C ALA A 161 -7.19 8.60 10.73
N TRP A 162 -7.25 8.10 11.97
CA TRP A 162 -6.09 7.52 12.66
C TRP A 162 -5.47 6.35 11.89
N THR A 163 -6.30 5.44 11.37
CA THR A 163 -5.83 4.26 10.61
C THR A 163 -5.11 4.68 9.34
N LEU A 164 -5.63 5.68 8.61
CA LEU A 164 -4.99 6.21 7.40
C LEU A 164 -3.64 6.89 7.73
N LEU A 165 -3.60 7.66 8.82
CA LEU A 165 -2.36 8.25 9.32
C LEU A 165 -1.35 7.16 9.66
N CYS A 166 -1.74 6.14 10.45
CA CYS A 166 -0.89 5.02 10.79
C CYS A 166 -0.38 4.28 9.54
N ALA A 167 -1.25 4.05 8.56
CA ALA A 167 -0.91 3.33 7.33
C ALA A 167 0.18 4.05 6.53
N THR A 168 0.12 5.37 6.46
CA THR A 168 1.11 6.20 5.75
C THR A 168 2.37 6.44 6.57
N ALA A 169 2.22 6.75 7.86
CA ALA A 169 3.34 6.99 8.76
C ALA A 169 4.23 5.75 8.91
N SER A 170 3.65 4.56 9.06
CA SER A 170 4.41 3.30 9.13
C SER A 170 5.29 3.07 7.90
N GLU A 171 4.75 3.25 6.69
CA GLU A 171 5.52 3.10 5.46
C GLU A 171 6.67 4.12 5.39
N ARG A 172 6.44 5.36 5.83
CA ARG A 172 7.45 6.42 5.85
C ARG A 172 8.56 6.11 6.85
N VAL A 173 8.21 5.67 8.07
CA VAL A 173 9.17 5.27 9.10
C VAL A 173 10.04 4.11 8.60
N VAL A 174 9.43 3.06 8.04
CA VAL A 174 10.18 1.91 7.51
C VAL A 174 11.08 2.32 6.35
N THR A 175 10.60 3.18 5.44
CA THR A 175 11.41 3.63 4.29
C THR A 175 12.56 4.53 4.72
N ALA A 176 12.34 5.45 5.66
CA ALA A 176 13.34 6.42 6.09
C ALA A 176 14.38 5.82 7.05
N ILE A 177 13.97 4.92 7.95
CA ILE A 177 14.83 4.40 9.01
C ILE A 177 15.32 2.99 8.69
N VAL A 178 14.40 2.08 8.36
CA VAL A 178 14.73 0.65 8.25
C VAL A 178 15.39 0.34 6.90
N SER A 179 14.95 0.96 5.81
CA SER A 179 15.50 0.70 4.47
C SER A 179 17.00 0.99 4.34
N PRO A 180 17.54 2.14 4.79
CA PRO A 180 18.98 2.39 4.75
C PRO A 180 19.77 1.37 5.56
N VAL A 181 19.31 1.05 6.77
CA VAL A 181 19.94 0.08 7.66
C VAL A 181 20.00 -1.30 7.00
N LEU A 182 18.87 -1.78 6.47
CA LEU A 182 18.78 -3.08 5.80
C LEU A 182 19.69 -3.13 4.56
N LYS A 183 19.76 -2.04 3.79
CA LYS A 183 20.62 -1.92 2.61
C LYS A 183 22.11 -1.87 2.98
N MET A 184 22.50 -1.28 4.11
CA MET A 184 23.88 -1.34 4.59
C MET A 184 24.28 -2.78 4.95
N PHE A 185 23.44 -3.51 5.69
CA PHE A 185 23.73 -4.89 6.10
C PHE A 185 23.70 -5.88 4.94
N LEU A 186 22.71 -5.78 4.04
CA LEU A 186 22.57 -6.70 2.90
C LEU A 186 23.44 -6.29 1.71
N GLY A 187 23.67 -4.99 1.49
CA GLY A 187 24.60 -4.48 0.47
C GLY A 187 26.06 -4.81 0.80
N GLY A 188 26.44 -4.76 2.08
CA GLY A 188 27.74 -5.25 2.55
C GLY A 188 27.91 -6.76 2.45
N ALA A 189 26.80 -7.53 2.36
CA ALA A 189 26.80 -8.98 2.16
C ALA A 189 26.76 -9.38 0.67
N MET A 190 26.11 -8.60 -0.19
CA MET A 190 26.11 -8.82 -1.65
C MET A 190 27.40 -8.37 -2.33
N ALA A 191 28.12 -7.37 -1.82
CA ALA A 191 29.44 -6.98 -2.34
C ALA A 191 30.56 -8.02 -2.06
N ARG A 192 30.25 -9.08 -1.30
CA ARG A 192 31.19 -10.16 -0.94
C ARG A 192 30.83 -11.53 -1.56
N ARG A 193 29.87 -11.56 -2.49
CA ARG A 193 29.56 -12.73 -3.33
C ARG A 193 29.86 -12.41 -4.78
#